data_AF-A0A376NYQ2-F1
#
_entry.id   AF-A0A376NYQ2-F1
#
_cell.length_a   1.000
_cell.length_b   1.000
_cell.length_c   1.000
_cell.angle_alpha   90.00
_cell.angle_beta   90.00
_cell.angle_gamma   90.00
#
_symmetry.space_group_name_H-M   'P 1'
#
loop_
_entity.id
_entity.type
_entity.pdbx_description
1 polymer ?
#
loop_
_entity_poly.entity_id
_entity_poly.type
_entity_poly.pdbx_seq_one_letter_code
_entity_poly.pdbx_strand_id
1 'polypeptide(L)'
;MANGDADMLKIVLNALPLLIRTCHLTKEQVLDLLKAKDFYGCPGLYLAMQNGHSDIVKVILEALPSLAQEINISASDIVDLLTAKSLARDTGLFMAMQRGHMNVINTIFNALPTLFNTFKFDKKI
;
A
#
# COMPACT_ATOMS: atom_id res chain seq x y z
N MET A 1 -20.22 -7.51 -7.72
CA MET A 1 -20.14 -7.16 -6.28
C MET A 1 -18.67 -7.16 -5.91
N ALA A 2 -18.03 -6.00 -5.90
CA ALA A 2 -16.61 -5.82 -5.57
C ALA A 2 -16.46 -4.51 -4.77
N ASN A 3 -17.35 -4.31 -3.79
CA ASN A 3 -17.26 -3.16 -2.91
C ASN A 3 -16.14 -3.50 -1.93
N GLY A 4 -14.93 -2.98 -2.19
CA GLY A 4 -13.81 -3.07 -1.28
C GLY A 4 -14.25 -2.50 0.07
N ASP A 5 -14.50 -3.39 1.02
CA ASP A 5 -14.85 -3.01 2.38
C ASP A 5 -13.58 -2.49 3.06
N ALA A 6 -13.38 -1.18 2.96
CA ALA A 6 -12.25 -0.51 3.57
C ALA A 6 -12.23 -0.67 5.09
N ASP A 7 -13.39 -0.86 5.72
CA ASP A 7 -13.48 -1.11 7.16
C ASP A 7 -12.96 -2.51 7.49
N MET A 8 -13.32 -3.52 6.70
CA MET A 8 -12.75 -4.88 6.86
C MET A 8 -11.24 -4.88 6.67
N LEU A 9 -10.73 -4.21 5.63
CA LEU A 9 -9.29 -4.09 5.41
C LEU A 9 -8.61 -3.36 6.58
N LYS A 10 -9.23 -2.29 7.08
CA LYS A 10 -8.71 -1.51 8.21
C LYS A 10 -8.61 -2.36 9.47
N ILE A 11 -9.59 -3.21 9.76
CA ILE A 11 -9.55 -4.14 10.89
C ILE A 11 -8.33 -5.07 10.76
N VAL A 12 -8.11 -5.65 9.57
CA VAL A 12 -6.98 -6.55 9.32
C VAL A 12 -5.64 -5.83 9.48
N LEU A 13 -5.47 -4.67 8.86
CA LEU A 13 -4.21 -3.92 8.93
C LEU A 13 -3.90 -3.41 10.34
N ASN A 14 -4.92 -3.02 11.11
CA ASN A 14 -4.74 -2.61 12.51
C ASN A 14 -4.38 -3.78 13.43
N ALA A 15 -4.72 -5.02 13.07
CA ALA A 15 -4.34 -6.20 13.83
C ALA A 15 -2.89 -6.65 13.55
N LEU A 16 -2.30 -6.26 12.42
CA LEU A 16 -0.96 -6.69 12.03
C LEU A 16 0.14 -6.34 13.05
N PRO A 17 0.21 -5.12 13.64
CA PRO A 17 1.17 -4.84 14.70
C PRO A 17 1.11 -5.82 15.88
N LEU A 18 -0.10 -6.21 16.29
CA LEU A 18 -0.29 -7.19 17.35
C LEU A 18 0.19 -8.58 16.89
N LEU A 19 -0.21 -9.01 15.68
CA LEU A 19 0.19 -10.32 15.13
C LEU A 19 1.69 -10.43 14.90
N ILE A 20 2.37 -9.35 14.53
CA ILE A 20 3.84 -9.29 14.44
C ILE A 20 4.45 -9.64 15.79
N ARG A 21 3.94 -9.06 16.88
CA ARG A 21 4.46 -9.28 18.23
C ARG A 21 4.10 -10.66 18.79
N THR A 22 2.86 -11.12 18.59
CA THR A 22 2.36 -12.37 19.20
C THR A 22 2.67 -13.62 18.39
N CYS A 23 2.71 -13.50 17.06
CA CYS A 23 2.94 -14.61 16.14
C CYS A 23 4.33 -14.54 15.49
N HIS A 24 5.15 -13.56 15.85
CA HIS A 24 6.50 -13.35 15.32
C HIS A 24 6.54 -13.28 13.79
N LEU A 25 5.56 -12.60 13.19
CA LEU A 25 5.53 -12.42 11.74
C LEU A 25 6.78 -11.66 11.27
N THR A 26 7.44 -12.19 10.25
CA THR A 26 8.62 -11.55 9.68
C THR A 26 8.23 -10.39 8.76
N LYS A 27 9.20 -9.53 8.46
CA LYS A 27 9.07 -8.46 7.47
C LYS A 27 8.55 -9.01 6.13
N GLU A 28 9.12 -10.11 5.67
CA GLU A 28 8.77 -10.75 4.40
C GLU A 28 7.32 -11.22 4.39
N GLN A 29 6.84 -11.85 5.47
CA GLN A 29 5.46 -12.31 5.56
C GLN A 29 4.44 -11.17 5.50
N VAL A 30 4.74 -10.05 6.17
CA VAL A 30 3.87 -8.86 6.11
C VAL A 30 3.94 -8.20 4.74
N LEU A 31 5.13 -8.13 4.13
CA LEU A 31 5.27 -7.59 2.77
C LEU A 31 4.56 -8.47 1.74
N ASP A 32 4.59 -9.79 1.87
CA ASP A 32 3.86 -10.71 0.99
C ASP A 32 2.34 -10.50 1.11
N LEU A 33 1.84 -10.28 2.32
CA LEU A 33 0.43 -9.93 2.54
C LEU A 33 0.07 -8.58 1.88
N LEU A 34 0.89 -7.54 2.05
CA LEU A 34 0.67 -6.23 1.44
C LEU A 34 0.82 -6.27 -0.09
N LYS A 35 1.68 -7.15 -0.60
CA LYS A 35 1.94 -7.38 -2.03
C LYS A 35 1.04 -8.46 -2.62
N ALA A 36 0.00 -8.90 -1.90
CA ALA A 36 -0.92 -9.92 -2.38
C ALA A 36 -1.42 -9.62 -3.79
N LYS A 37 -1.49 -10.66 -4.62
CA LYS A 37 -1.78 -10.57 -6.06
C LYS A 37 -3.03 -11.36 -6.39
N ASP A 38 -3.74 -10.94 -7.44
CA ASP A 38 -4.78 -11.74 -8.05
C ASP A 38 -4.19 -12.92 -8.87
N PHE A 39 -5.08 -13.70 -9.49
CA PHE A 39 -4.70 -14.82 -10.36
C PHE A 39 -3.78 -14.41 -11.52
N TYR A 40 -3.85 -13.17 -11.98
CA TYR A 40 -3.03 -12.63 -13.06
C TYR A 40 -1.71 -12.02 -12.57
N GLY A 41 -1.44 -12.09 -11.27
CA GLY A 41 -0.25 -11.47 -10.68
C GLY A 41 -0.38 -9.96 -10.50
N CYS A 42 -1.58 -9.37 -10.66
CA CYS A 42 -1.82 -7.96 -10.41
C CYS A 42 -1.88 -7.68 -8.91
N PRO A 43 -1.06 -6.76 -8.37
CA PRO A 43 -1.09 -6.41 -6.96
C PRO A 43 -2.44 -5.82 -6.52
N GLY A 44 -2.89 -6.14 -5.31
CA GLY A 44 -4.16 -5.62 -4.77
C GLY A 44 -4.20 -4.09 -4.70
N LEU A 45 -3.10 -3.45 -4.27
CA LEU A 45 -3.00 -1.99 -4.25
C LEU A 45 -3.09 -1.37 -5.66
N TYR A 46 -2.52 -2.03 -6.67
CA TYR A 46 -2.66 -1.61 -8.07
C TYR A 46 -4.14 -1.62 -8.48
N LEU A 47 -4.87 -2.70 -8.18
CA LEU A 47 -6.28 -2.84 -8.52
C LEU A 47 -7.15 -1.80 -7.81
N ALA A 48 -6.85 -1.48 -6.55
CA ALA A 48 -7.54 -0.43 -5.81
C ALA A 48 -7.35 0.94 -6.47
N MET A 49 -6.12 1.27 -6.89
CA MET A 49 -5.85 2.52 -7.61
C MET A 49 -6.53 2.56 -8.98
N GLN A 50 -6.42 1.48 -9.76
CA GLN A 50 -7.01 1.37 -11.09
C GLN A 50 -8.54 1.53 -11.09
N ASN A 51 -9.22 1.03 -10.06
CA ASN A 51 -10.69 1.06 -9.95
C ASN A 51 -11.22 2.23 -9.12
N GLY A 52 -10.34 3.15 -8.67
CA GLY A 52 -10.76 4.36 -7.98
C GLY A 52 -11.12 4.18 -6.50
N HIS A 53 -10.71 3.08 -5.87
CA HIS A 53 -10.98 2.78 -4.44
C HIS A 53 -10.04 3.57 -3.53
N SER A 54 -10.26 4.89 -3.44
CA SER A 54 -9.40 5.80 -2.66
C SER A 54 -9.42 5.54 -1.16
N ASP A 55 -10.52 5.02 -0.64
CA ASP A 55 -10.67 4.56 0.75
C ASP A 55 -9.74 3.39 1.08
N ILE A 56 -9.69 2.37 0.22
CA ILE A 56 -8.78 1.23 0.33
C ILE A 56 -7.33 1.69 0.26
N VAL A 57 -7.00 2.55 -0.72
CA VAL A 57 -5.66 3.12 -0.85
C VAL A 57 -5.28 3.88 0.41
N LYS A 58 -6.17 4.73 0.94
CA LYS A 58 -5.94 5.50 2.16
C LYS A 58 -5.61 4.60 3.34
N VAL A 59 -6.43 3.58 3.58
CA VAL A 59 -6.26 2.63 4.68
C VAL A 59 -4.91 1.92 4.62
N ILE A 60 -4.48 1.48 3.42
CA ILE A 60 -3.16 0.86 3.24
C ILE A 60 -2.05 1.86 3.58
N LEU A 61 -2.08 3.08 3.02
CA LEU A 61 -1.02 4.06 3.21
C LEU A 61 -0.89 4.54 4.67
N GLU A 62 -2.01 4.68 5.37
CA GLU A 62 -2.03 5.07 6.79
C GLU A 62 -1.49 3.97 7.72
N ALA A 63 -1.57 2.70 7.32
CA ALA A 63 -1.03 1.59 8.12
C ALA A 63 0.50 1.44 8.01
N LEU A 64 1.11 1.87 6.89
CA LEU A 64 2.54 1.67 6.63
C LEU A 64 3.46 2.23 7.73
N PRO A 65 3.28 3.47 8.24
CA PRO A 65 4.12 4.01 9.31
C PRO A 65 4.09 3.19 10.60
N SER A 66 2.93 2.63 10.95
CA SER A 66 2.79 1.79 12.15
C SER A 66 3.47 0.44 11.95
N LEU A 67 3.30 -0.19 10.79
CA LEU A 67 3.97 -1.44 10.47
C LEU A 67 5.49 -1.29 10.43
N ALA A 68 5.99 -0.18 9.91
CA ALA A 68 7.42 0.12 9.84
C ALA A 68 8.12 0.24 11.19
N GLN A 69 7.38 0.61 12.24
CA GLN A 69 7.91 0.65 13.61
C GLN A 69 8.06 -0.75 14.21
N GLU A 70 7.22 -1.69 13.78
CA GLU A 70 7.23 -3.07 14.29
C GLU A 70 8.22 -3.96 13.55
N ILE A 71 8.24 -3.83 12.22
CA ILE A 71 9.13 -4.55 11.31
C ILE A 71 9.84 -3.51 10.46
N ASN A 72 11.16 -3.61 10.34
CA ASN A 72 12.04 -2.63 9.69
C ASN A 72 11.78 -2.51 8.16
N ILE A 73 10.60 -2.02 7.78
CA ILE A 73 10.16 -1.70 6.43
C ILE A 73 10.94 -0.45 6.01
N SER A 74 11.68 -0.56 4.93
CA SER A 74 12.51 0.51 4.41
C SER A 74 11.74 1.38 3.42
N ALA A 75 12.28 2.56 3.10
CA ALA A 75 11.78 3.37 2.00
C ALA A 75 11.69 2.59 0.68
N SER A 76 12.66 1.71 0.39
CA SER A 76 12.65 0.88 -0.83
C SER A 76 11.44 -0.04 -0.89
N ASP A 77 11.08 -0.66 0.25
CA ASP A 77 9.91 -1.55 0.31
C ASP A 77 8.60 -0.80 0.02
N ILE A 78 8.51 0.45 0.50
CA ILE A 78 7.36 1.33 0.23
C ILE A 78 7.31 1.73 -1.24
N VAL A 79 8.45 2.11 -1.85
CA VAL A 79 8.53 2.40 -3.28
C VAL A 79 8.11 1.18 -4.10
N ASP A 80 8.60 0.00 -3.75
CA ASP A 80 8.27 -1.25 -4.43
C ASP A 80 6.77 -1.56 -4.36
N LEU A 81 6.13 -1.31 -3.20
CA LEU A 81 4.69 -1.47 -3.03
C LEU A 81 3.90 -0.48 -3.88
N LEU A 82 4.27 0.81 -3.85
CA LEU A 82 3.58 1.89 -4.58
C LEU A 82 3.77 1.82 -6.09
N THR A 83 4.91 1.30 -6.55
CA THR A 83 5.28 1.20 -7.97
C THR A 83 5.04 -0.19 -8.54
N ALA A 84 4.41 -1.08 -7.78
CA ALA A 84 4.05 -2.42 -8.23
C ALA A 84 3.21 -2.35 -9.51
N LYS A 85 3.55 -3.23 -10.46
CA LYS A 85 3.06 -3.14 -11.85
C LYS A 85 2.11 -4.27 -12.19
N SER A 86 1.21 -4.00 -13.13
CA SER A 86 0.46 -5.04 -13.82
C SER A 86 1.34 -5.82 -14.80
N LEU A 87 0.77 -6.87 -15.42
CA LEU A 87 1.40 -7.58 -16.53
C LEU A 87 1.75 -6.66 -17.73
N ALA A 88 0.97 -5.60 -17.94
CA ALA A 88 1.23 -4.59 -18.98
C ALA A 88 2.33 -3.59 -18.60
N ARG A 89 2.94 -3.74 -17.42
CA ARG A 89 3.97 -2.85 -16.84
C ARG A 89 3.46 -1.48 -16.41
N ASP A 90 2.15 -1.29 -16.35
CA ASP A 90 1.52 -0.08 -15.83
C ASP A 90 1.54 -0.06 -14.30
N THR A 91 1.67 1.13 -13.70
CA THR A 91 1.53 1.32 -12.25
C THR A 91 0.09 1.67 -11.90
N GLY A 92 -0.31 1.43 -10.64
CA GLY A 92 -1.65 1.76 -10.18
C GLY A 92 -1.94 3.26 -10.28
N LEU A 93 -0.96 4.09 -9.92
CA LEU A 93 -1.06 5.55 -10.02
C LEU A 93 -1.25 6.02 -11.46
N PHE A 94 -0.52 5.45 -12.42
CA PHE A 94 -0.72 5.77 -13.85
C PHE A 94 -2.14 5.46 -14.30
N MET A 95 -2.67 4.29 -13.94
CA MET A 95 -4.05 3.92 -14.28
C MET A 95 -5.08 4.84 -13.64
N ALA A 96 -4.87 5.24 -12.38
CA ALA A 96 -5.72 6.21 -11.69
C ALA A 96 -5.73 7.57 -12.41
N MET A 97 -4.57 8.05 -12.87
CA MET A 97 -4.45 9.26 -13.68
C MET A 97 -5.17 9.12 -15.02
N GLN A 98 -4.90 8.05 -15.76
CA GLN A 98 -5.51 7.78 -17.06
C GLN A 98 -7.05 7.72 -16.99
N ARG A 99 -7.60 7.16 -15.89
CA ARG A 99 -9.05 7.01 -15.68
C ARG A 99 -9.70 8.18 -14.94
N GLY A 100 -8.94 9.22 -14.58
CA GLY A 100 -9.45 10.40 -13.89
C GLY A 100 -9.89 10.18 -12.44
N HIS A 101 -9.32 9.18 -11.75
CA HIS A 101 -9.65 8.87 -10.35
C HIS A 101 -8.98 9.86 -9.38
N MET A 102 -9.45 11.11 -9.39
CA MET A 102 -8.87 12.23 -8.62
C MET A 102 -8.78 11.96 -7.12
N ASN A 103 -9.76 11.25 -6.53
CA ASN A 103 -9.72 10.93 -5.10
C ASN A 103 -8.54 10.02 -4.75
N VAL A 104 -8.19 9.06 -5.61
CA VAL A 104 -7.01 8.19 -5.43
C VAL A 104 -5.74 9.03 -5.54
N ILE A 105 -5.64 9.88 -6.56
CA ILE A 105 -4.48 10.74 -6.78
C ILE A 105 -4.26 11.65 -5.57
N ASN A 106 -5.30 12.35 -5.12
CA ASN A 106 -5.23 13.20 -3.93
C ASN A 106 -4.85 12.41 -2.68
N THR A 107 -5.41 11.21 -2.49
CA THR A 107 -5.08 10.35 -1.34
C THR A 107 -3.59 10.00 -1.31
N ILE A 108 -3.03 9.57 -2.44
CA ILE A 108 -1.61 9.23 -2.55
C ILE A 108 -0.76 10.47 -2.25
N PHE A 109 -1.04 11.59 -2.92
CA PHE A 109 -0.25 12.82 -2.76
C PHE A 109 -0.31 13.39 -1.34
N ASN A 110 -1.44 13.27 -0.66
CA ASN A 110 -1.57 13.68 0.74
C ASN A 110 -0.82 12.77 1.72
N ALA A 111 -0.64 11.49 1.38
CA ALA A 111 0.10 10.55 2.22
C ALA A 111 1.62 10.64 2.02
N LEU A 112 2.09 11.08 0.83
CA LEU A 112 3.51 11.14 0.48
C LEU A 112 4.37 11.89 1.51
N PRO A 113 4.02 13.09 2.01
CA PRO A 113 4.83 13.78 3.00
C PRO A 113 5.05 12.96 4.28
N THR A 114 3.99 12.32 4.78
CA THR A 114 4.05 11.46 5.98
C THR A 114 4.96 10.25 5.75
N LEU A 115 4.83 9.61 4.58
CA LEU A 115 5.70 8.49 4.21
C LEU A 115 7.16 8.96 4.09
N PHE A 116 7.42 10.07 3.38
CA PHE A 116 8.78 10.60 3.20
C PHE A 116 9.47 10.92 4.52
N ASN A 117 8.74 11.55 5.44
CA ASN A 117 9.27 11.88 6.77
C ASN A 117 9.51 10.64 7.63
N THR A 118 8.63 9.64 7.55
CA THR A 118 8.72 8.42 8.38
C THR A 118 9.86 7.52 7.92
N PHE A 119 9.98 7.28 6.61
CA PHE A 119 10.90 6.28 6.06
C PHE A 119 12.27 6.85 5.67
N LYS A 120 12.51 8.15 5.91
CA LYS A 120 13.77 8.86 5.59
C LYS A 120 14.31 8.45 4.22
N PHE A 121 13.53 8.68 3.17
CA PHE A 121 13.97 8.43 1.81
C PHE A 121 15.26 9.23 1.59
N ASP A 122 16.40 8.54 1.51
CA ASP A 122 17.70 9.20 1.44
C ASP A 122 17.67 10.22 0.30
N LYS A 123 17.93 11.48 0.65
CA LYS A 123 18.29 12.47 -0.36
C LYS A 123 19.63 12.01 -0.91
N LYS A 124 19.61 11.29 -2.03
CA LYS A 124 20.76 11.30 -2.94
C LYS A 124 20.88 12.74 -3.45
N ILE A 125 21.65 13.54 -2.72
CA ILE A 125 22.20 14.82 -3.17
C ILE A 125 23.33 14.49 -4.14
#